data_AF-A0AAV0FVI9-F1
#
_entry.id   AF-A0AAV0FVI9-F1
#
_cell.length_a   1.000
_cell.length_b   1.000
_cell.length_c   1.000
_cell.angle_alpha   90.00
_cell.angle_beta   90.00
_cell.angle_gamma   90.00
#
_symmetry.space_group_name_H-M   'P 1'
#
loop_
_entity.id
_entity.type
_entity.pdbx_description
1 polymer ?
#
loop_
_entity_poly.entity_id
_entity_poly.type
_entity_poly.pdbx_seq_one_letter_code
_entity_poly.pdbx_strand_id
1 'polypeptide(L)'
;MKAQAFPESPENIFWDVKNHKLTLKVGTPAMLLRNIDHSMGLCNGTRLILTKLCDHVLEEKILTGVSVGQKVLIPQLSFTPSDANLPFGFQRRQYPIMISYAMTINKSQDQSLSRVGLLLRKPVFTH
;
A
#
# COMPACT_ATOMS: atom_id res chain seq x y z
N MET A 1 16.16 27.99 5.69
CA MET A 1 16.94 27.24 6.71
C MET A 1 17.15 25.83 6.20
N LYS A 2 18.40 25.37 6.18
CA LYS A 2 18.76 24.09 5.57
C LYS A 2 18.08 22.95 6.32
N ALA A 3 17.13 22.31 5.65
CA ALA A 3 16.58 21.04 6.08
C ALA A 3 17.72 20.04 6.08
N GLN A 4 18.08 19.54 7.26
CA GLN A 4 18.92 18.38 7.35
C GLN A 4 18.12 17.23 6.74
N ALA A 5 18.58 16.78 5.56
CA ALA A 5 18.10 15.56 4.96
C ALA A 5 18.39 14.42 5.96
N PHE A 6 17.36 14.02 6.70
CA PHE A 6 17.34 12.67 7.23
C PHE A 6 17.49 11.73 6.02
N PRO A 7 18.27 10.64 6.16
CA PRO A 7 18.44 9.69 5.07
C PRO A 7 17.04 9.35 4.57
N GLU A 8 16.86 9.42 3.24
CA GLU A 8 15.62 9.00 2.59
C GLU A 8 15.11 7.79 3.37
N SER A 9 13.93 7.95 3.98
CA SER A 9 13.34 6.82 4.69
C SER A 9 13.34 5.67 3.67
N PRO A 10 13.64 4.43 4.09
CA PRO A 10 13.79 3.30 3.17
C PRO A 10 12.50 3.00 2.39
N GLU A 11 11.47 3.82 2.53
CA GLU A 11 10.30 3.95 1.68
C GLU A 11 10.67 3.84 0.20
N ASN A 12 11.69 4.53 -0.33
CA ASN A 12 12.02 4.39 -1.76
C ASN A 12 12.59 3.02 -2.16
N ILE A 13 13.30 2.32 -1.26
CA ILE A 13 13.89 1.00 -1.51
C ILE A 13 12.86 -0.12 -1.27
N PHE A 14 11.94 0.08 -0.32
CA PHE A 14 10.93 -0.91 0.06
C PHE A 14 9.77 -1.02 -0.95
N TRP A 15 9.57 -0.01 -1.80
CA TRP A 15 8.50 -0.04 -2.82
C TRP A 15 8.85 -0.85 -4.06
N ASP A 16 10.14 -0.94 -4.36
CA ASP A 16 10.66 -1.55 -5.58
C ASP A 16 10.66 -3.08 -5.49
N VAL A 17 10.97 -3.58 -4.29
CA VAL A 17 10.83 -4.99 -3.92
C VAL A 17 9.88 -5.09 -2.73
N LYS A 18 8.57 -5.33 -3.00
CA LYS A 18 7.55 -5.87 -2.06
C LYS A 18 8.09 -6.91 -1.05
N ASN A 19 7.33 -7.25 -0.02
CA ASN A 19 7.75 -8.30 0.92
C ASN A 19 7.89 -9.68 0.24
N HIS A 20 8.94 -10.43 0.60
CA HIS A 20 9.17 -11.79 0.10
C HIS A 20 8.10 -12.77 0.58
N LYS A 21 7.48 -12.51 1.73
CA LYS A 21 6.38 -13.26 2.31
C LYS A 21 5.26 -12.30 2.71
N LEU A 22 4.05 -12.59 2.25
CA LEU A 22 2.84 -11.84 2.59
C LEU A 22 1.86 -12.79 3.28
N THR A 23 1.66 -12.61 4.57
CA THR A 23 0.71 -13.41 5.36
C THR A 23 -0.61 -12.67 5.47
N LEU A 24 -1.68 -13.22 4.91
CA LEU A 24 -2.99 -12.57 4.85
C LEU A 24 -4.05 -13.36 5.61
N LYS A 25 -5.06 -12.65 6.13
CA LYS A 25 -6.26 -13.23 6.74
C LYS A 25 -7.47 -12.42 6.32
N VAL A 26 -8.62 -13.10 6.13
CA VAL A 26 -9.90 -12.42 5.89
C VAL A 26 -10.17 -11.39 7.01
N GLY A 27 -10.60 -10.20 6.62
CA GLY A 27 -10.81 -9.05 7.49
C GLY A 27 -9.59 -8.17 7.68
N THR A 28 -8.41 -8.56 7.16
CA THR A 28 -7.22 -7.71 7.22
C THR A 28 -7.38 -6.48 6.29
N PRO A 29 -7.22 -5.25 6.81
CA PRO A 29 -7.15 -4.06 5.97
C PRO A 29 -5.84 -4.05 5.19
N ALA A 30 -5.94 -3.72 3.91
CA ALA A 30 -4.82 -3.61 2.99
C ALA A 30 -4.88 -2.29 2.22
N MET A 31 -3.76 -1.94 1.60
CA MET A 31 -3.62 -0.77 0.75
C MET A 31 -2.97 -1.19 -0.56
N LEU A 32 -3.52 -0.72 -1.68
CA LEU A 32 -2.99 -0.99 -3.00
C LEU A 32 -1.70 -0.22 -3.24
N LEU A 33 -0.73 -0.85 -3.91
CA LEU A 33 0.62 -0.32 -4.10
C LEU A 33 0.93 0.08 -5.54
N ARG A 34 0.03 -0.18 -6.47
CA ARG A 34 0.13 0.14 -7.89
C ARG A 34 -1.24 0.53 -8.40
N ASN A 35 -1.27 1.37 -9.42
CA ASN A 35 -2.51 1.65 -10.14
C ASN A 35 -2.88 0.41 -10.95
N ILE A 36 -4.13 -0.04 -10.82
CA ILE A 36 -4.69 -1.15 -11.61
C ILE A 36 -5.74 -0.58 -12.55
N ASP A 37 -6.69 0.16 -12.00
CA ASP A 37 -7.81 0.71 -12.76
C ASP A 37 -8.27 2.03 -12.13
N HIS A 38 -7.95 3.13 -12.81
CA HIS A 38 -8.34 4.47 -12.38
C HIS A 38 -9.86 4.70 -12.42
N SER A 39 -10.57 4.08 -13.38
CA SER A 39 -12.02 4.27 -13.54
C SER A 39 -12.79 3.69 -12.35
N MET A 40 -12.26 2.60 -11.77
CA MET A 40 -12.81 1.94 -10.60
C MET A 40 -12.25 2.47 -9.27
N GLY A 41 -11.36 3.46 -9.30
CA GLY A 41 -10.70 3.98 -8.11
C GLY A 41 -9.66 3.03 -7.49
N LEU A 42 -9.15 2.06 -8.25
CA LEU A 42 -8.08 1.13 -7.85
C LEU A 42 -6.71 1.73 -8.16
N CYS A 43 -6.36 2.76 -7.40
CA CYS A 43 -5.10 3.50 -7.48
C CYS A 43 -4.17 3.15 -6.32
N ASN A 44 -2.90 3.52 -6.43
CA ASN A 44 -1.96 3.47 -5.32
C ASN A 44 -2.52 4.25 -4.12
N GLY A 45 -2.52 3.62 -2.94
CA GLY A 45 -3.11 4.20 -1.73
C GLY A 45 -4.57 3.82 -1.47
N THR A 46 -5.28 3.24 -2.44
CA THR A 46 -6.68 2.80 -2.23
C THR A 46 -6.73 1.78 -1.10
N ARG A 47 -7.58 2.05 -0.10
CA ARG A 47 -7.78 1.16 1.03
C ARG A 47 -8.80 0.08 0.68
N LEU A 48 -8.44 -1.14 1.05
CA LEU A 48 -9.17 -2.35 0.76
C LEU A 48 -9.32 -3.16 2.06
N ILE A 49 -10.34 -4.01 2.15
CA ILE A 49 -10.42 -5.04 3.18
C ILE A 49 -10.56 -6.40 2.52
N LEU A 50 -9.72 -7.34 2.94
CA LEU A 50 -9.73 -8.69 2.39
C LEU A 50 -11.03 -9.41 2.80
N THR A 51 -11.84 -9.83 1.83
CA THR A 51 -13.09 -10.57 2.07
C THR A 51 -12.94 -12.05 1.80
N LYS A 52 -12.07 -12.45 0.86
CA LYS A 52 -11.82 -13.86 0.54
C LYS A 52 -10.40 -14.08 -0.01
N LEU A 53 -9.80 -15.19 0.42
CA LEU A 53 -8.56 -15.72 -0.16
C LEU A 53 -8.92 -16.82 -1.16
N CYS A 54 -8.48 -16.66 -2.41
CA CYS A 54 -8.56 -17.69 -3.44
C CYS A 54 -7.13 -18.04 -3.91
N ASP A 55 -6.98 -19.09 -4.71
CA ASP A 55 -5.66 -19.63 -5.07
C ASP A 55 -4.75 -18.62 -5.78
N HIS A 56 -5.31 -17.82 -6.70
CA HIS A 56 -4.55 -16.91 -7.56
C HIS A 56 -5.03 -15.46 -7.53
N VAL A 57 -6.07 -15.17 -6.75
CA VAL A 57 -6.69 -13.84 -6.64
C VAL A 57 -7.13 -13.57 -5.21
N LEU A 58 -7.14 -12.29 -4.83
CA LEU A 58 -7.72 -11.83 -3.58
C LEU A 58 -9.05 -11.15 -3.88
N GLU A 59 -10.12 -11.54 -3.19
CA GLU A 59 -11.34 -10.72 -3.20
C GLU A 59 -11.23 -9.70 -2.08
N GLU A 60 -11.30 -8.43 -2.44
CA GLU A 60 -11.25 -7.33 -1.48
C GLU A 60 -12.41 -6.37 -1.70
N LYS A 61 -12.81 -5.67 -0.63
CA LYS A 61 -13.85 -4.64 -0.67
C LYS A 61 -13.22 -3.26 -0.52
N ILE A 62 -13.61 -2.33 -1.38
CA ILE A 62 -13.10 -0.95 -1.37
C ILE A 62 -13.62 -0.21 -0.13
N LEU A 63 -12.71 0.43 0.60
CA LEU A 63 -13.00 1.18 1.82
C LEU A 63 -13.03 2.70 1.61
N THR A 64 -12.45 3.20 0.52
CA THR A 64 -12.28 4.64 0.26
C THR A 64 -12.45 4.95 -1.24
N GLY A 65 -12.96 6.14 -1.56
CA GLY A 65 -13.08 6.63 -2.94
C GLY A 65 -14.48 6.43 -3.54
N VAL A 66 -14.59 6.65 -4.85
CA VAL A 66 -15.87 6.68 -5.58
C VAL A 66 -16.60 5.34 -5.59
N SER A 67 -15.85 4.24 -5.61
CA SER A 67 -16.37 2.87 -5.68
C SER A 67 -16.49 2.21 -4.30
N VAL A 68 -16.67 3.00 -3.24
CA VAL A 68 -16.69 2.47 -1.87
C VAL A 68 -17.74 1.37 -1.71
N GLY A 69 -17.36 0.30 -1.03
CA GLY A 69 -18.22 -0.85 -0.79
C GLY A 69 -18.25 -1.88 -1.90
N GLN A 70 -17.72 -1.57 -3.09
CA GLN A 70 -17.62 -2.53 -4.18
C GLN A 70 -16.57 -3.61 -3.91
N LYS A 71 -16.87 -4.84 -4.35
CA LYS A 71 -15.93 -5.96 -4.33
C LYS A 71 -15.11 -5.99 -5.61
N VAL A 72 -13.81 -6.24 -5.47
CA VAL A 72 -12.85 -6.31 -6.56
C VAL A 72 -11.96 -7.54 -6.40
N LEU A 73 -11.47 -8.05 -7.52
CA LEU A 73 -10.52 -9.15 -7.56
C LEU A 73 -9.13 -8.58 -7.85
N ILE A 74 -8.19 -8.78 -6.93
CA ILE A 74 -6.82 -8.33 -7.05
C ILE A 74 -5.94 -9.51 -7.48
N PRO A 75 -5.42 -9.52 -8.72
CA PRO A 75 -4.49 -10.55 -9.17
C PRO A 75 -3.06 -10.27 -8.69
N GLN A 76 -2.19 -11.28 -8.80
CA GLN A 76 -0.76 -11.06 -8.63
C GLN A 76 -0.17 -10.29 -9.82
N LEU A 77 0.65 -9.28 -9.54
CA LEU A 77 1.41 -8.52 -10.54
C LEU A 77 2.89 -8.86 -10.46
N SER A 78 3.58 -8.66 -11.59
CA SER A 78 5.02 -8.80 -11.68
C SER A 78 5.70 -7.48 -11.34
N PHE A 79 6.71 -7.55 -10.48
CA PHE A 79 7.53 -6.43 -10.04
C PHE A 79 8.97 -6.67 -10.47
N THR A 80 9.51 -5.74 -11.24
CA THR A 80 10.92 -5.68 -11.59
C THR A 80 11.53 -4.56 -10.76
N PRO A 81 12.62 -4.82 -10.00
CA PRO A 81 13.35 -3.77 -9.32
C PRO A 81 13.97 -2.85 -10.36
N SER A 82 13.95 -1.56 -10.05
CA SER A 82 14.51 -0.49 -10.86
C SER A 82 16.04 -0.47 -10.79
N ASP A 83 16.64 -1.16 -9.82
CA ASP A 83 18.09 -1.25 -9.65
C ASP A 83 18.72 -2.16 -10.73
N ALA A 84 19.23 -1.52 -11.78
CA ALA A 84 19.80 -2.14 -12.97
C ALA A 84 21.19 -2.76 -12.76
N ASN A 85 21.76 -2.70 -11.55
CA ASN A 85 23.09 -3.24 -11.23
C ASN A 85 23.09 -4.73 -10.87
N LEU A 86 21.98 -5.44 -11.06
CA LEU A 86 21.94 -6.88 -10.92
C LEU A 86 22.53 -7.55 -12.18
N PRO A 87 23.43 -8.54 -12.06
CA PRO A 87 24.00 -9.24 -13.20
C PRO A 87 22.99 -10.15 -13.93
N PHE A 88 21.71 -10.12 -13.55
CA PHE A 88 20.62 -10.90 -14.11
C PHE A 88 19.28 -10.15 -14.01
N GLY A 89 18.34 -10.47 -14.90
CA GLY A 89 16.97 -9.97 -14.81
C GLY A 89 16.24 -10.60 -13.64
N PHE A 90 15.81 -9.78 -12.67
CA PHE A 90 15.01 -10.23 -11.53
C PHE A 90 13.57 -9.75 -11.70
N GLN A 91 12.61 -10.68 -11.66
CA GLN A 91 11.20 -10.36 -11.65
C GLN A 91 10.52 -11.17 -10.55
N ARG A 92 9.66 -10.52 -9.78
CA ARG A 92 8.87 -11.20 -8.76
C ARG A 92 7.38 -10.99 -8.96
N ARG A 93 6.65 -12.10 -8.97
CA ARG A 93 5.19 -12.11 -8.94
C ARG A 93 4.68 -12.03 -7.51
N GLN A 94 3.87 -11.02 -7.20
CA GLN A 94 3.30 -10.81 -5.87
C GLN A 94 1.97 -10.04 -5.96
N TYR A 95 1.12 -10.13 -4.95
CA TYR A 95 -0.05 -9.26 -4.87
C TYR A 95 0.38 -7.79 -4.69
N PRO A 96 -0.21 -6.83 -5.42
CA PRO A 96 0.13 -5.41 -5.33
C PRO A 96 -0.46 -4.73 -4.10
N ILE A 97 -0.44 -5.38 -2.93
CA ILE A 97 -1.04 -4.88 -1.69
C ILE A 97 -0.02 -4.89 -0.54
N MET A 98 -0.29 -4.06 0.46
CA MET A 98 0.38 -4.06 1.77
C MET A 98 -0.65 -4.04 2.87
N ILE A 99 -0.42 -4.78 3.96
CA ILE A 99 -1.26 -4.74 5.15
C ILE A 99 -1.19 -3.34 5.76
N SER A 100 -2.35 -2.75 6.08
CA SER A 100 -2.47 -1.35 6.48
C SER A 100 -3.40 -1.17 7.69
N TYR A 101 -2.96 -1.62 8.87
CA TYR A 101 -3.62 -1.30 10.15
C TYR A 101 -3.37 0.14 10.60
N ALA A 102 -2.17 0.65 10.31
CA ALA A 102 -1.76 2.01 10.56
C ALA A 102 -1.10 2.56 9.28
N MET A 103 -1.16 3.87 9.10
CA MET A 103 -0.54 4.58 8.00
C MET A 103 0.18 5.81 8.52
N THR A 104 1.17 6.29 7.78
CA THR A 104 1.83 7.55 8.08
C THR A 104 0.89 8.71 7.78
N ILE A 105 1.09 9.86 8.43
CA ILE A 105 0.27 11.07 8.22
C ILE A 105 0.23 11.45 6.73
N ASN A 106 1.39 11.42 6.06
CA ASN A 106 1.50 11.73 4.64
C ASN A 106 0.68 10.76 3.76
N LYS A 107 0.57 9.47 4.14
CA LYS A 107 -0.24 8.49 3.41
C LYS A 107 -1.73 8.62 3.68
N SER A 108 -2.10 9.20 4.82
CA SER A 108 -3.50 9.54 5.13
C SER A 108 -3.95 10.87 4.52
N GLN A 109 -3.02 11.67 3.98
CA GLN A 109 -3.36 12.92 3.31
C GLN A 109 -4.29 12.61 2.13
N ASP A 110 -5.31 13.44 1.94
CA ASP A 110 -6.35 13.29 0.92
C ASP A 110 -7.25 12.03 1.10
N GLN A 111 -7.23 11.39 2.27
CA GLN A 111 -8.18 10.33 2.63
C GLN A 111 -9.23 10.83 3.63
N SER A 112 -10.50 10.53 3.37
CA SER A 112 -11.57 10.75 4.34
C SER A 112 -11.66 9.56 5.31
N LEU A 113 -11.46 9.82 6.60
CA LEU A 113 -11.48 8.81 7.67
C LEU A 113 -12.46 9.22 8.76
N SER A 114 -13.38 8.31 9.15
CA SER A 114 -14.41 8.60 10.16
C SER A 114 -13.85 8.64 11.59
N ARG A 115 -12.88 7.77 11.89
CA ARG A 115 -12.22 7.70 13.19
C ARG A 115 -10.75 7.34 13.01
N VAL A 116 -9.86 8.12 13.62
CA VAL A 116 -8.42 7.94 13.55
C VAL A 116 -7.79 7.98 14.93
N GLY A 117 -6.82 7.10 15.18
CA GLY A 117 -5.92 7.20 16.33
C GLY A 117 -4.60 7.81 15.86
N LEU A 118 -4.14 8.86 16.53
CA LEU A 118 -2.86 9.51 16.21
C LEU A 118 -1.79 9.02 17.18
N LEU A 119 -0.72 8.40 16.66
CA LEU A 119 0.45 8.02 17.45
C LEU A 119 1.61 8.97 17.17
N LEU A 120 1.82 9.94 18.06
CA LEU A 120 2.94 10.87 17.98
C LEU A 120 4.07 10.43 18.91
N ARG A 121 5.21 10.04 18.34
CA ARG A 121 6.42 9.69 19.13
C ARG A 121 7.22 10.92 19.57
N LYS A 122 7.05 12.04 18.87
CA LYS A 122 7.68 13.34 19.14
C LYS A 122 6.64 14.44 18.95
N PRO A 123 6.71 15.55 19.68
CA PRO A 123 5.85 16.70 19.43
C PRO A 123 6.13 17.26 18.03
N VAL A 124 5.09 17.41 17.21
CA VAL A 124 5.18 17.84 15.80
C VAL A 124 4.67 19.26 15.59
N PHE A 125 4.01 19.83 16.62
CA PHE A 125 3.56 21.21 16.64
C PHE A 125 4.43 21.97 17.63
N THR A 126 5.16 22.97 17.12
CA THR A 126 5.80 24.00 17.95
C THR A 126 4.80 25.13 18.12
N HIS A 127 4.43 25.44 19.35
CA HIS A 127 3.71 26.67 19.68
C HIS A 127 4.65 27.88 19.55
#